data_AF-T1A2Q9-F1
#
_entry.id   AF-T1A2Q9-F1
#
_cell.length_a   1.000
_cell.length_b   1.000
_cell.length_c   1.000
_cell.angle_alpha   90.00
_cell.angle_beta   90.00
_cell.angle_gamma   90.00
#
_symmetry.space_group_name_H-M   'P 1'
#
loop_
_entity.id
_entity.type
_entity.pdbx_description
1 polymer ?
#
loop_
_entity_poly.entity_id
_entity_poly.type
_entity_poly.pdbx_seq_one_letter_code
_entity_poly.pdbx_strand_id
1 'polypeptide(L)'
;MLQGSAQLKTPQTVCYEILREIVRVARQYDAREFRIIAHPLVTDLFLDEESQTLANVSDFIGKPITLQTSNDPNQEQYDVIFT
;
A
#
# COMPACT_ATOMS: atom_id res chain seq x y z
N MET A 1 -8.12 -26.80 17.27
CA MET A 1 -9.31 -26.02 16.90
C MET A 1 -8.84 -24.59 16.70
N LEU A 2 -8.69 -24.13 15.45
CA LEU A 2 -8.23 -22.77 15.14
C LEU A 2 -9.36 -21.78 15.46
N GLN A 3 -9.26 -21.11 16.61
CA GLN A 3 -9.98 -19.86 16.86
C GLN A 3 -8.95 -18.73 16.82
N GLY A 4 -8.40 -18.52 15.63
CA GLY A 4 -7.63 -17.31 15.34
C GLY A 4 -8.62 -16.22 14.99
N SER A 5 -8.81 -15.26 15.86
CA SER A 5 -9.65 -14.09 15.66
C SER A 5 -9.31 -13.42 14.33
N ALA A 6 -10.09 -13.68 13.28
CA ALA A 6 -10.00 -12.97 12.01
C ALA A 6 -10.60 -11.58 12.20
N GLN A 7 -9.91 -10.73 12.95
CA GLN A 7 -10.22 -9.33 13.02
C GLN A 7 -9.79 -8.77 11.66
N LEU A 8 -10.76 -8.62 10.75
CA LEU A 8 -10.56 -8.03 9.43
C LEU A 8 -9.61 -6.83 9.57
N LYS A 9 -8.51 -6.83 8.83
CA LYS A 9 -7.58 -5.70 8.87
C LYS A 9 -8.33 -4.43 8.49
N THR A 10 -8.09 -3.37 9.26
CA THR A 10 -8.62 -2.05 8.91
C THR A 10 -7.90 -1.55 7.65
N PRO A 11 -8.55 -0.70 6.83
CA PRO A 11 -7.88 -0.07 5.68
C PRO A 11 -6.56 0.63 6.07
N GLN A 12 -6.49 1.27 7.24
CA GLN A 12 -5.24 1.83 7.79
C GLN A 12 -4.14 0.78 8.00
N THR A 13 -4.50 -0.41 8.53
CA THR A 13 -3.54 -1.51 8.68
C THR A 13 -2.97 -1.93 7.32
N VAL A 14 -3.83 -1.98 6.30
CA VAL A 14 -3.43 -2.30 4.91
C VAL A 14 -2.50 -1.23 4.34
N CYS A 15 -2.77 0.07 4.58
CA CYS A 15 -1.87 1.17 4.19
C CYS A 15 -0.45 0.94 4.72
N TYR A 16 -0.30 0.65 6.01
CA TYR A 16 1.03 0.42 6.61
C TYR A 16 1.74 -0.81 6.06
N GLU A 17 1.01 -1.87 5.71
CA GLU A 17 1.61 -3.06 5.07
C GLU A 17 2.15 -2.73 3.68
N ILE A 18 1.36 -2.03 2.85
CA ILE A 18 1.77 -1.59 1.52
C ILE A 18 3.04 -0.73 1.59
N LEU A 19 3.08 0.26 2.49
CA LEU A 19 4.24 1.14 2.65
C LEU A 19 5.50 0.37 3.07
N ARG A 20 5.36 -0.60 3.98
CA ARG A 20 6.49 -1.46 4.40
C ARG A 20 6.99 -2.33 3.26
N GLU A 21 6.08 -2.86 2.45
CA GLU A 21 6.44 -3.64 1.27
C GLU A 21 7.21 -2.81 0.25
N ILE A 22 6.74 -1.59 -0.05
CA ILE A 22 7.44 -0.67 -0.96
C ILE A 22 8.86 -0.38 -0.48
N VAL A 23 9.03 0.00 0.80
CA VAL A 23 10.36 0.27 1.35
C VAL A 23 11.27 -0.95 1.27
N ARG A 24 10.71 -2.15 1.52
CA ARG A 24 11.46 -3.40 1.41
C ARG A 24 11.90 -3.66 -0.04
N VAL A 25 10.99 -3.53 -1.00
CA VAL A 25 11.27 -3.76 -2.43
C VAL A 25 12.27 -2.73 -2.94
N ALA A 26 12.09 -1.44 -2.64
CA ALA A 26 13.00 -0.36 -3.05
C ALA A 26 14.43 -0.53 -2.54
N ARG A 27 14.61 -1.19 -1.39
CA ARG A 27 15.94 -1.52 -0.86
C ARG A 27 16.57 -2.76 -1.51
N GLN A 28 15.75 -3.67 -2.03
CA GLN A 28 16.21 -4.93 -2.63
C GLN A 28 16.38 -4.83 -4.14
N TYR A 29 15.62 -3.96 -4.79
CA TYR A 29 15.54 -3.81 -6.24
C TYR A 29 15.65 -2.33 -6.61
N ASP A 30 16.40 -2.03 -7.66
CA ASP A 30 16.46 -0.67 -8.22
C ASP A 30 15.27 -0.44 -9.17
N ALA A 31 14.06 -0.35 -8.60
CA ALA A 31 12.86 0.03 -9.33
C ALA A 31 12.92 1.52 -9.69
N ARG A 32 12.38 1.89 -10.85
CA ARG A 32 12.22 3.27 -11.33
C ARG A 32 10.96 3.92 -10.77
N GLU A 33 9.87 3.16 -10.67
CA GLU A 33 8.59 3.63 -10.16
C GLU A 33 7.84 2.52 -9.42
N PHE A 34 6.92 2.94 -8.55
CA PHE A 34 6.00 2.05 -7.85
C PHE A 34 4.56 2.40 -8.18
N ARG A 35 3.71 1.37 -8.24
CA ARG A 35 2.27 1.51 -8.42
C ARG A 35 1.56 0.62 -7.42
N ILE A 36 0.68 1.23 -6.65
CA ILE A 36 -0.18 0.55 -5.68
C ILE A 36 -1.55 0.39 -6.32
N ILE A 37 -2.05 -0.84 -6.37
CA ILE A 37 -3.43 -1.15 -6.73
C ILE A 37 -4.10 -1.65 -5.45
N ALA A 38 -5.13 -0.94 -4.96
CA ALA A 38 -5.79 -1.32 -3.72
C ALA A 38 -7.29 -0.99 -3.74
N HIS A 39 -8.04 -1.55 -2.80
CA HIS A 39 -9.47 -1.27 -2.63
C HIS A 39 -9.75 0.24 -2.46
N PRO A 40 -10.89 0.77 -2.95
CA PRO A 40 -11.23 2.19 -2.86
C PRO A 40 -11.02 2.82 -1.47
N LEU A 41 -11.41 2.11 -0.41
CA LEU A 41 -11.21 2.57 0.98
C LEU A 41 -9.72 2.80 1.34
N VAL A 42 -8.81 1.98 0.81
CA VAL A 42 -7.37 2.12 1.05
C VAL A 42 -6.79 3.23 0.18
N THR A 43 -7.24 3.33 -1.07
CA THR A 43 -6.84 4.43 -1.96
C THR A 43 -7.28 5.79 -1.42
N ASP A 44 -8.51 5.89 -0.91
CA ASP A 44 -9.06 7.11 -0.32
C ASP A 44 -8.26 7.55 0.91
N LEU A 45 -7.91 6.61 1.80
CA LEU A 45 -6.99 6.89 2.90
C LEU A 45 -5.64 7.43 2.43
N PHE A 46 -5.05 6.84 1.39
CA PHE A 46 -3.80 7.35 0.83
C PHE A 46 -3.92 8.73 0.18
N LEU A 47 -5.12 9.11 -0.27
CA LEU A 47 -5.38 10.43 -0.84
C LEU A 47 -5.72 11.49 0.22
N ASP A 48 -6.19 11.06 1.40
CA ASP A 48 -6.60 11.93 2.50
C ASP A 48 -5.68 11.75 3.73
N GLU A 49 -6.08 10.93 4.71
CA GLU A 49 -5.39 10.78 6.00
C GLU A 49 -3.90 10.38 5.90
N GLU A 50 -3.57 9.41 5.05
CA GLU A 50 -2.23 8.85 4.88
C GLU A 50 -1.43 9.48 3.74
N SER A 51 -1.93 10.57 3.15
CA SER A 51 -1.29 11.29 2.03
C SER A 51 0.12 11.75 2.36
N GLN A 52 0.32 12.33 3.55
CA GLN A 52 1.63 12.77 4.02
C GLN A 52 2.58 11.60 4.24
N THR A 53 2.09 10.48 4.78
CA THR A 53 2.89 9.27 4.99
C THR A 53 3.36 8.70 3.66
N LEU A 54 2.48 8.63 2.66
CA LEU A 54 2.80 8.17 1.31
C LEU A 54 3.85 9.06 0.65
N ALA A 55 3.69 10.38 0.74
CA ALA A 55 4.65 11.34 0.20
C ALA A 55 6.04 11.18 0.85
N ASN A 56 6.10 11.00 2.17
CA ASN A 56 7.35 10.77 2.89
C ASN A 56 8.05 9.48 2.42
N VAL A 57 7.29 8.41 2.18
CA VAL A 57 7.86 7.15 1.67
C VAL A 57 8.36 7.31 0.23
N SER A 58 7.61 8.02 -0.63
CA SER A 58 8.03 8.32 -2.00
C SER A 58 9.33 9.14 -2.04
N ASP A 59 9.45 10.15 -1.17
CA ASP A 59 10.67 10.95 -1.02
C ASP A 59 11.84 10.11 -0.48
N PHE A 60 11.59 9.29 0.55
CA PHE A 60 12.60 8.42 1.16
C PHE A 60 13.20 7.41 0.18
N ILE A 61 12.38 6.79 -0.68
CA ILE A 61 12.88 5.87 -1.71
C ILE A 61 13.39 6.62 -2.95
N GLY A 62 13.06 7.91 -3.10
CA GLY A 62 13.44 8.74 -4.24
C GLY A 62 12.80 8.30 -5.56
N LYS A 63 11.66 7.61 -5.50
CA LYS A 63 10.93 7.07 -6.66
C LYS A 63 9.46 7.49 -6.59
N PRO A 64 8.83 7.84 -7.73
CA PRO A 64 7.42 8.18 -7.75
C PRO A 64 6.56 6.96 -7.40
N ILE A 65 5.51 7.20 -6.62
CA ILE A 65 4.49 6.21 -6.28
C ILE A 65 3.15 6.66 -6.86
N THR A 66 2.50 5.79 -7.63
CA THR A 66 1.17 6.04 -8.20
C THR A 66 0.11 5.16 -7.55
N LEU A 67 -1.11 5.68 -7.44
CA LEU A 67 -2.25 4.97 -6.86
C LEU A 67 -3.23 4.57 -7.96
N GLN A 68 -3.73 3.34 -7.89
CA GLN A 68 -4.81 2.81 -8.70
C GLN A 68 -5.82 2.11 -7.80
N THR A 69 -7.09 2.26 -8.15
CA THR A 69 -8.18 1.62 -7.42
C THR A 69 -8.47 0.25 -8.04
N SER A 70 -8.54 -0.78 -7.22
CA SER A 70 -8.96 -2.12 -7.61
C SER A 70 -10.49 -2.26 -7.52
N ASN A 71 -11.02 -3.24 -8.25
CA ASN A 71 -12.44 -3.62 -8.20
C ASN A 71 -12.68 -4.86 -7.33
N ASP A 72 -11.69 -5.26 -6.52
CA ASP A 72 -11.79 -6.44 -5.67
C ASP A 72 -12.78 -6.21 -4.53
N PRO A 73 -13.60 -7.20 -4.17
CA PRO A 73 -14.56 -7.06 -3.07
C PRO A 73 -13.89 -7.12 -1.68
N ASN A 74 -12.60 -7.45 -1.60
CA ASN A 74 -11.87 -7.59 -0.35
C ASN A 74 -10.87 -6.44 -0.16
N GLN A 75 -11.07 -5.64 0.89
CA GLN A 75 -10.19 -4.52 1.24
C GLN A 75 -8.77 -4.92 1.65
N GLU A 76 -8.54 -6.19 2.01
CA GLU A 76 -7.22 -6.71 2.39
C GLU A 76 -6.37 -7.08 1.16
N GLN A 77 -6.96 -7.15 -0.03
CA GLN A 77 -6.21 -7.38 -1.26
C GLN A 77 -5.63 -6.08 -1.81
N TYR A 78 -4.35 -6.14 -2.16
CA TYR A 78 -3.61 -5.09 -2.83
C TYR A 78 -2.49 -5.71 -3.67
N ASP A 79 -2.04 -4.97 -4.67
CA ASP A 79 -0.87 -5.29 -5.47
C ASP A 79 0.10 -4.11 -5.50
N VAL A 80 1.39 -4.40 -5.32
CA VAL A 80 2.48 -3.43 -5.49
C VAL A 80 3.28 -3.82 -6.73
N ILE A 81 3.09 -3.07 -7.81
CA ILE A 81 3.82 -3.23 -9.05
C ILE A 81 5.03 -2.29 -9.03
N PHE A 82 6.17 -2.78 -9.49
CA PHE A 82 7.40 -2.01 -9.65
C PHE A 82 8.00 -2.29 -11.03
N THR A 83 8.65 -1.28 -11.63
CA THR A 83 9.24 -1.36 -12.99
C THR A 83 10.64 -0.79 -13.00
#